data_AF-A0AAV9KGE9-F1
#
_entry.id   AF-A0AAV9KGE9-F1
#
_cell.length_a   1.000
_cell.length_b   1.000
_cell.length_c   1.000
_cell.angle_alpha   90.00
_cell.angle_beta   90.00
_cell.angle_gamma   90.00
#
_symmetry.space_group_name_H-M   'P 1'
#
loop_
_entity.id
_entity.type
_entity.pdbx_description
1 polymer ?
#
loop_
_entity_poly.entity_id
_entity_poly.type
_entity_poly.pdbx_seq_one_letter_code
_entity_poly.pdbx_strand_id
1 'polypeptide(L)'
;MKAESSSQEPQMHMTSSRFTVSRCSSLLMAFLFALSASFQFNDPDWYFWFPLYALACLVNMVNGFTKIAKITLLMGTILFLKVVIEDVWFHQGISGIWSFDMRERVVREKIGSGLVILSMSLLLQKENHNNITLSDHVELGQSILVAIGYGLSFAFFLFSKPEMKF
;
A
#
# COMPACT_ATOMS: atom_id res chain seq x y z
N MET A 1 34.97 14.41 -51.81
CA MET A 1 33.66 15.03 -51.49
C MET A 1 32.57 13.98 -51.66
N LYS A 2 32.23 13.22 -50.61
CA LYS A 2 30.86 12.76 -50.32
C LYS A 2 30.81 12.18 -48.91
N ALA A 3 29.77 12.56 -48.18
CA ALA A 3 29.68 12.60 -46.74
C ALA A 3 29.33 11.25 -46.11
N GLU A 4 29.87 11.01 -44.91
CA GLU A 4 29.38 10.00 -43.97
C GLU A 4 28.00 10.42 -43.44
N SER A 5 27.01 9.57 -43.71
CA SER A 5 25.68 9.65 -43.12
C SER A 5 25.71 8.92 -41.78
N SER A 6 25.94 9.66 -40.68
CA SER A 6 25.76 9.12 -39.32
C SER A 6 24.26 9.03 -39.03
N SER A 7 23.76 7.80 -38.93
CA SER A 7 22.41 7.50 -38.46
C SER A 7 22.44 7.47 -36.94
N GLN A 8 22.18 8.61 -36.30
CA GLN A 8 21.87 8.64 -34.87
C GLN A 8 20.48 8.04 -34.65
N GLU A 9 20.41 6.84 -34.09
CA GLU A 9 19.17 6.34 -33.49
C GLU A 9 18.76 7.22 -32.29
N PRO A 10 17.45 7.46 -32.10
CA PRO A 10 16.97 8.29 -31.00
C PRO A 10 17.06 7.52 -29.68
N GLN A 11 17.90 7.99 -28.76
CA GLN A 11 17.90 7.57 -27.36
C GLN A 11 16.57 7.98 -26.72
N MET A 12 15.62 7.04 -26.72
CA MET A 12 14.26 7.23 -26.22
C MET A 12 14.26 7.42 -24.70
N HIS A 13 13.73 8.58 -24.31
CA HIS A 13 13.22 9.04 -23.02
C HIS A 13 12.57 7.96 -22.11
N MET A 14 13.38 7.06 -21.52
CA MET A 14 12.88 5.94 -20.70
C MET A 14 13.00 6.15 -19.19
N THR A 15 13.80 7.12 -18.74
CA THR A 15 14.07 7.39 -17.30
C THR A 15 13.05 8.34 -16.67
N SER A 16 12.56 9.32 -17.43
CA SER A 16 11.59 10.31 -16.93
C SER A 16 10.21 9.70 -16.65
N SER A 17 9.74 8.77 -17.51
CA SER A 17 8.41 8.15 -17.32
C SER A 17 8.35 7.23 -16.10
N ARG A 18 9.44 6.49 -15.80
CA ARG A 18 9.52 5.57 -14.65
C ARG A 18 9.44 6.30 -13.32
N PHE A 19 10.18 7.41 -13.19
CA PHE A 19 10.12 8.28 -12.02
C PHE A 19 8.69 8.83 -11.79
N THR A 20 7.99 9.20 -12.86
CA THR A 20 6.62 9.68 -12.80
C THR A 20 5.63 8.59 -12.37
N VAL A 21 5.77 7.36 -12.88
CA VAL A 21 4.90 6.24 -12.52
C VAL A 21 5.06 5.89 -11.04
N SER A 22 6.29 5.71 -10.57
CA SER A 22 6.50 5.39 -9.15
C SER A 22 5.98 6.50 -8.23
N ARG A 23 6.17 7.77 -8.61
CA ARG A 23 5.66 8.90 -7.84
C ARG A 23 4.13 8.93 -7.83
N CYS A 24 3.49 8.67 -8.97
CA CYS A 24 2.05 8.56 -9.09
C CYS A 24 1.51 7.42 -8.21
N SER A 25 2.13 6.23 -8.27
CA SER A 25 1.77 5.09 -7.44
C SER A 25 1.88 5.40 -5.94
N SER A 26 2.96 6.06 -5.50
CA SER A 26 3.08 6.52 -4.11
C SER A 26 1.98 7.51 -3.72
N LEU A 27 1.64 8.48 -4.57
CA LEU A 27 0.56 9.43 -4.27
C LEU A 27 -0.81 8.75 -4.24
N LEU A 28 -1.07 7.78 -5.11
CA LEU A 28 -2.29 6.98 -5.09
C LEU A 28 -2.40 6.15 -3.81
N MET A 29 -1.31 5.56 -3.34
CA MET A 29 -1.28 4.89 -2.02
C MET A 29 -1.50 5.88 -0.88
N ALA A 30 -0.91 7.08 -0.93
CA ALA A 30 -1.12 8.11 0.07
C ALA A 30 -2.61 8.50 0.16
N PHE A 31 -3.27 8.70 -0.99
CA PHE A 31 -4.70 8.99 -1.04
C PHE A 31 -5.54 7.84 -0.49
N LEU A 32 -5.22 6.60 -0.83
CA LEU A 32 -5.90 5.42 -0.29
C LEU A 32 -5.78 5.39 1.25
N PHE A 33 -4.59 5.63 1.81
CA PHE A 33 -4.39 5.66 3.25
C PHE A 33 -5.06 6.86 3.93
N ALA A 34 -5.12 8.02 3.28
CA ALA A 34 -5.88 9.17 3.79
C ALA A 34 -7.38 8.87 3.88
N LEU A 35 -7.95 8.22 2.86
CA LEU A 35 -9.33 7.75 2.88
C LEU A 35 -9.54 6.71 3.99
N SER A 36 -8.65 5.71 4.10
CA SER A 36 -8.72 4.71 5.16
C SER A 36 -8.70 5.36 6.55
N ALA A 37 -7.80 6.31 6.79
CA ALA A 37 -7.71 7.07 8.05
C ALA A 37 -9.00 7.82 8.35
N SER A 38 -9.63 8.42 7.33
CA SER A 38 -10.87 9.17 7.48
C SER A 38 -12.03 8.27 7.92
N PHE A 39 -12.11 7.04 7.39
CA PHE A 39 -13.14 6.08 7.79
C PHE A 39 -12.92 5.49 9.19
N GLN A 40 -11.69 5.51 9.71
CA GLN A 40 -11.41 4.95 11.04
C GLN A 40 -12.09 5.67 12.18
N PHE A 41 -12.44 6.96 12.04
CA PHE A 41 -13.12 7.70 13.11
C PHE A 41 -14.49 7.12 13.50
N ASN A 42 -15.06 6.26 12.67
CA ASN A 42 -16.32 5.58 12.96
C ASN A 42 -16.13 4.26 13.75
N ASP A 43 -14.88 3.81 13.96
CA ASP A 43 -14.57 2.57 14.65
C ASP A 43 -14.19 2.82 16.12
N PRO A 44 -14.54 1.90 17.05
CA PRO A 44 -14.32 2.10 18.49
C PRO A 44 -12.83 2.10 18.90
N ASP A 45 -11.93 1.56 18.07
CA ASP A 45 -10.47 1.54 18.28
C ASP A 45 -9.71 2.43 17.29
N TRP A 46 -10.37 3.49 16.79
CA TRP A 46 -9.81 4.46 15.85
C TRP A 46 -8.43 4.98 16.24
N TYR A 47 -8.13 5.08 17.54
CA TYR A 47 -6.89 5.62 18.09
C TYR A 47 -5.64 4.79 17.74
N PHE A 48 -5.79 3.51 17.37
CA PHE A 48 -4.69 2.70 16.85
C PHE A 48 -4.55 2.81 15.33
N TRP A 49 -5.68 2.78 14.63
CA TRP A 49 -5.72 2.70 13.17
C TRP A 49 -5.48 4.05 12.50
N PHE A 50 -6.03 5.13 13.06
CA PHE A 50 -5.86 6.47 12.52
C PHE A 50 -4.38 6.88 12.46
N PRO A 51 -3.56 6.77 13.53
CA PRO A 51 -2.14 7.11 13.44
C PRO A 51 -1.38 6.21 12.45
N LEU A 52 -1.72 4.92 12.36
CA LEU A 52 -1.10 4.01 11.39
C LEU A 52 -1.30 4.50 9.95
N TYR A 53 -2.55 4.76 9.56
CA TYR A 53 -2.87 5.19 8.20
C TYR A 53 -2.41 6.62 7.92
N ALA A 54 -2.46 7.52 8.91
CA ALA A 54 -1.97 8.89 8.76
C ALA A 54 -0.45 8.92 8.51
N LEU A 55 0.33 8.14 9.27
CA LEU A 55 1.77 8.00 9.05
C LEU A 55 2.07 7.33 7.70
N ALA A 56 1.31 6.30 7.32
CA ALA A 56 1.47 5.65 6.02
C ALA A 56 1.18 6.62 4.85
N CYS A 57 0.16 7.47 4.99
CA CYS A 57 -0.14 8.55 4.06
C CYS A 57 1.01 9.54 3.97
N LEU A 58 1.49 10.07 5.10
CA LEU A 58 2.59 11.04 5.14
C LEU A 58 3.84 10.49 4.46
N VAL A 59 4.21 9.25 4.77
CA VAL A 59 5.39 8.59 4.23
C VAL A 59 5.29 8.41 2.70
N ASN A 60 4.13 7.97 2.18
CA ASN A 60 3.91 7.84 0.74
C ASN A 60 3.82 9.20 0.03
N MET A 61 3.26 10.21 0.69
CA MET A 61 3.18 11.57 0.17
C MET A 61 4.56 12.20 0.03
N VAL A 62 5.46 12.02 1.00
CA VAL A 62 6.79 12.63 0.95
C VAL A 62 7.83 11.75 0.25
N ASN A 63 7.66 10.43 0.24
CA ASN A 63 8.54 9.47 -0.44
C ASN A 63 10.02 9.64 -0.05
N GLY A 64 10.33 9.73 1.25
CA GLY A 64 11.72 9.93 1.71
C GLY A 64 11.98 9.94 3.21
N PHE A 65 11.04 9.50 4.06
CA PHE A 65 11.24 9.46 5.51
C PHE A 65 11.48 8.04 6.04
N THR A 66 12.68 7.48 5.85
CA THR A 66 13.03 6.11 6.30
C THR A 66 12.69 5.81 7.74
N LYS A 67 13.02 6.72 8.66
CA LYS A 67 12.80 6.51 10.10
C LYS A 67 11.31 6.37 10.39
N ILE A 68 10.50 7.27 9.81
CA ILE A 68 9.04 7.22 9.95
C ILE A 68 8.49 5.97 9.26
N ALA A 69 9.00 5.62 8.07
CA ALA A 69 8.60 4.41 7.36
C ALA A 69 8.89 3.13 8.17
N LYS A 70 10.05 3.04 8.83
CA LYS A 70 10.39 1.91 9.73
C LYS A 70 9.48 1.85 10.95
N ILE A 71 9.20 2.98 11.59
CA ILE A 71 8.27 3.07 12.72
C ILE A 71 6.85 2.65 12.28
N THR A 72 6.41 3.16 11.13
CA THR A 72 5.10 2.83 10.54
C THR A 72 4.99 1.35 10.19
N LEU A 73 6.06 0.77 9.63
CA LEU A 73 6.15 -0.67 9.33
C LEU A 73 6.06 -1.51 10.61
N LEU A 74 6.78 -1.12 11.67
CA LEU A 74 6.72 -1.81 12.95
C LEU A 74 5.32 -1.73 13.55
N MET A 75 4.72 -0.54 13.56
CA MET A 75 3.36 -0.33 14.06
C MET A 75 2.33 -1.15 13.26
N GLY A 76 2.44 -1.15 11.93
CA GLY A 76 1.59 -1.95 11.06
C GLY A 76 1.74 -3.44 11.31
N THR A 77 2.95 -3.92 11.56
CA THR A 77 3.23 -5.33 11.89
C THR A 77 2.62 -5.73 13.22
N ILE A 78 2.74 -4.88 14.25
CA ILE A 78 2.14 -5.12 15.58
C ILE A 78 0.61 -5.18 15.47
N LEU A 79 0.00 -4.23 14.75
CA LEU A 79 -1.46 -4.21 14.58
C LEU A 79 -1.96 -5.36 13.72
N PHE A 80 -1.23 -5.75 12.68
CA PHE A 80 -1.54 -6.95 11.91
C PHE A 80 -1.54 -8.19 12.80
N LEU A 81 -0.54 -8.34 13.67
CA LEU A 81 -0.48 -9.47 14.60
C LEU A 81 -1.63 -9.44 15.61
N LYS A 82 -2.00 -8.26 16.13
CA LYS A 82 -3.20 -8.09 16.98
C LYS A 82 -4.44 -8.65 16.28
N VAL A 83 -4.67 -8.26 15.04
CA VAL A 83 -5.86 -8.69 14.27
C VAL A 83 -5.83 -10.20 14.00
N VAL A 84 -4.67 -10.76 13.67
CA VAL A 84 -4.51 -12.21 13.49
C VAL A 84 -4.83 -12.97 14.78
N ILE A 85 -4.37 -12.49 15.93
CA ILE A 85 -4.68 -13.09 17.23
C ILE A 85 -6.19 -12.98 17.53
N GLU A 86 -6.81 -11.85 17.23
CA GLU A 86 -8.25 -11.65 17.42
C GLU A 86 -9.10 -12.59 16.57
N ASP A 87 -8.74 -12.78 15.31
CA ASP A 87 -9.38 -13.71 14.37
C ASP A 87 -9.30 -15.16 14.85
N VAL A 88 -8.10 -15.58 15.28
CA VAL A 88 -7.83 -16.96 15.71
C VAL A 88 -8.44 -17.27 17.09
N TRP A 89 -8.33 -16.35 18.04
CA TRP A 89 -8.64 -16.61 19.45
C TRP A 89 -10.10 -16.31 19.82
N PHE A 90 -10.64 -15.17 19.36
CA PHE A 90 -11.96 -14.70 19.79
C PHE A 90 -13.09 -15.18 18.87
N HIS A 91 -12.82 -15.29 17.57
CA HIS A 91 -13.84 -15.64 16.58
C HIS A 91 -13.85 -17.13 16.21
N GLN A 92 -13.08 -17.99 16.91
CA GLN A 92 -12.98 -19.43 16.64
C GLN A 92 -12.80 -19.79 15.15
N GLY A 93 -12.23 -18.89 14.33
CA GLY A 93 -12.11 -19.09 12.89
C GLY A 93 -13.43 -19.06 12.10
N ILE A 94 -14.48 -18.39 12.58
CA ILE A 94 -15.77 -18.23 11.86
C ILE A 94 -15.59 -17.44 10.55
N SER A 95 -14.74 -16.42 10.56
CA SER A 95 -14.15 -15.83 9.35
C SER A 95 -13.18 -16.84 8.73
N GLY A 96 -12.31 -17.46 9.52
CA GLY A 96 -11.34 -18.41 8.99
C GLY A 96 -10.21 -17.65 8.29
N ILE A 97 -9.02 -18.25 8.32
CA ILE A 97 -7.76 -17.59 7.92
C ILE A 97 -7.84 -17.02 6.48
N TRP A 98 -8.70 -17.59 5.64
CA TRP A 98 -8.92 -17.26 4.24
C TRP A 98 -10.22 -16.51 3.91
N SER A 99 -11.06 -16.14 4.89
CA SER A 99 -12.25 -15.35 4.56
C SER A 99 -11.86 -13.97 4.06
N PHE A 100 -12.50 -13.64 2.95
CA PHE A 100 -12.43 -12.36 2.29
C PHE A 100 -13.75 -11.58 2.46
N ASP A 101 -14.56 -11.94 3.46
CA ASP A 101 -15.80 -11.24 3.77
C ASP A 101 -15.47 -9.89 4.43
N MET A 102 -15.30 -8.88 3.57
CA MET A 102 -15.02 -7.49 3.95
C MET A 102 -16.13 -6.85 4.78
N ARG A 103 -17.30 -7.51 4.97
CA ARG A 103 -18.30 -7.05 5.94
C ARG A 103 -17.79 -7.19 7.37
N GLU A 104 -16.91 -8.15 7.62
CA GLU A 104 -16.30 -8.35 8.92
C GLU A 104 -15.14 -7.39 9.11
N ARG A 105 -15.16 -6.75 10.27
CA ARG A 105 -14.18 -5.73 10.61
C ARG A 105 -12.76 -6.27 10.68
N VAL A 106 -12.58 -7.45 11.26
CA VAL A 106 -11.27 -8.15 11.37
C VAL A 106 -10.62 -8.37 10.00
N VAL A 107 -11.42 -8.70 8.98
CA VAL A 107 -10.93 -8.90 7.60
C VAL A 107 -10.42 -7.57 7.01
N ARG A 108 -11.18 -6.48 7.19
CA ARG A 108 -10.78 -5.14 6.71
C ARG A 108 -9.51 -4.65 7.41
N GLU A 109 -9.42 -4.82 8.72
CA GLU A 109 -8.25 -4.43 9.52
C GLU A 109 -7.00 -5.22 9.10
N LYS A 110 -7.14 -6.53 8.85
CA LYS A 110 -6.06 -7.43 8.38
C LYS A 110 -5.56 -7.00 7.00
N ILE A 111 -6.47 -6.72 6.07
CA ILE A 111 -6.11 -6.30 4.71
C ILE A 111 -5.49 -4.90 4.73
N GLY A 112 -6.08 -3.97 5.47
CA GLY A 112 -5.59 -2.59 5.58
C GLY A 112 -4.18 -2.50 6.19
N SER A 113 -3.93 -3.18 7.31
CA SER A 113 -2.58 -3.27 7.89
C SER A 113 -1.59 -4.00 6.97
N GLY A 114 -2.02 -5.07 6.29
CA GLY A 114 -1.20 -5.75 5.28
C GLY A 114 -0.76 -4.82 4.14
N LEU A 115 -1.67 -4.00 3.61
CA LEU A 115 -1.35 -3.00 2.58
C LEU A 115 -0.33 -1.97 3.08
N VAL A 116 -0.43 -1.53 4.34
CA VAL A 116 0.56 -0.62 4.94
C VAL A 116 1.93 -1.29 5.03
N ILE A 117 2.01 -2.53 5.52
CA ILE A 117 3.27 -3.28 5.64
C ILE A 117 3.94 -3.43 4.27
N LEU A 118 3.19 -3.84 3.24
CA LEU A 118 3.72 -4.00 1.88
C LEU A 118 4.18 -2.67 1.30
N SER A 119 3.39 -1.60 1.45
CA SER A 119 3.74 -0.26 0.97
C SER A 119 5.04 0.26 1.60
N MET A 120 5.19 0.15 2.92
CA MET A 120 6.39 0.60 3.64
C MET A 120 7.61 -0.27 3.28
N SER A 121 7.42 -1.59 3.13
CA SER A 121 8.49 -2.52 2.77
C SER A 121 9.06 -2.21 1.38
N LEU A 122 8.18 -1.98 0.40
CA LEU A 122 8.58 -1.59 -0.95
C LEU A 122 9.29 -0.23 -0.96
N LEU A 123 8.79 0.74 -0.20
CA LEU A 123 9.42 2.06 -0.09
C LEU A 123 10.83 1.98 0.51
N LEU A 124 11.01 1.21 1.58
CA LEU A 124 12.33 1.03 2.21
C LEU A 124 13.30 0.26 1.31
N GLN A 125 12.82 -0.70 0.51
CA GLN A 125 13.63 -1.37 -0.50
C GLN A 125 14.07 -0.41 -1.60
N LYS A 126 13.18 0.50 -2.05
CA LYS A 126 13.49 1.52 -3.06
C LYS A 126 14.66 2.41 -2.65
N GLU A 127 14.67 2.85 -1.40
CA GLU A 127 15.69 3.77 -0.90
C GLU A 127 17.05 3.10 -0.68
N ASN A 128 17.08 1.79 -0.47
CA ASN A 128 18.29 1.05 -0.13
C ASN A 128 19.14 0.64 -1.37
N HIS A 129 18.83 1.13 -2.57
CA HIS A 129 19.32 0.49 -3.80
C HIS A 129 20.37 1.24 -4.62
N ASN A 130 21.50 0.54 -4.81
CA ASN A 130 22.55 0.78 -5.81
C ASN A 130 22.34 -0.06 -7.10
N ASN A 131 21.32 -0.94 -7.17
CA ASN A 131 21.09 -1.88 -8.27
C ASN A 131 19.78 -1.57 -9.03
N ILE A 132 19.90 -1.32 -10.34
CA ILE A 132 18.81 -0.91 -11.24
C ILE A 132 17.70 -1.97 -11.35
N THR A 133 18.05 -3.26 -11.40
CA THR A 133 17.07 -4.36 -11.57
C THR A 133 16.07 -4.46 -10.42
N LEU A 134 16.51 -4.21 -9.19
CA LEU A 134 15.61 -4.26 -8.04
C LEU A 134 14.73 -3.00 -7.95
N SER A 135 15.20 -1.85 -8.45
CA SER A 135 14.35 -0.66 -8.59
C SER A 135 13.15 -0.97 -9.49
N ASP A 136 13.37 -1.63 -10.63
CA ASP A 136 12.29 -1.99 -11.56
C ASP A 136 11.27 -2.95 -10.92
N HIS A 137 11.73 -3.94 -10.13
CA HIS A 137 10.83 -4.83 -9.38
C HIS A 137 10.02 -4.11 -8.30
N VAL A 138 10.62 -3.14 -7.61
CA VAL A 138 9.93 -2.36 -6.58
C VAL A 138 8.86 -1.45 -7.20
N GLU A 139 9.14 -0.82 -8.34
CA GLU A 139 8.16 0.00 -9.07
C GLU A 139 6.98 -0.83 -9.56
N LEU A 140 7.26 -2.03 -10.09
CA LEU A 140 6.22 -2.99 -10.46
C LEU A 140 5.38 -3.38 -9.23
N GLY A 141 6.04 -3.71 -8.12
CA GLY A 141 5.39 -4.06 -6.85
C GLY A 141 4.49 -2.93 -6.33
N GLN A 142 4.93 -1.68 -6.39
CA GLN A 142 4.12 -0.52 -6.00
C GLN A 142 2.88 -0.37 -6.89
N SER A 143 3.03 -0.58 -8.20
CA SER A 143 1.91 -0.47 -9.16
C SER A 143 0.88 -1.58 -8.95
N ILE A 144 1.34 -2.80 -8.71
CA ILE A 144 0.47 -3.94 -8.34
C ILE A 144 -0.27 -3.64 -7.03
N LEU A 145 0.43 -3.09 -6.04
CA LEU A 145 -0.15 -2.77 -4.73
C LEU A 145 -1.28 -1.73 -4.85
N VAL A 146 -1.09 -0.70 -5.70
CA VAL A 146 -2.14 0.28 -6.02
C VAL A 146 -3.32 -0.40 -6.69
N ALA A 147 -3.08 -1.23 -7.70
CA ALA A 147 -4.15 -1.95 -8.40
C ALA A 147 -4.96 -2.83 -7.46
N ILE A 148 -4.30 -3.53 -6.54
CA ILE A 148 -4.96 -4.33 -5.49
C ILE A 148 -5.75 -3.42 -4.55
N GLY A 149 -5.14 -2.37 -3.99
CA GLY A 149 -5.80 -1.49 -3.03
C GLY A 149 -7.10 -0.88 -3.57
N TYR A 150 -7.03 -0.25 -4.75
CA TYR A 150 -8.20 0.35 -5.39
C TYR A 150 -9.18 -0.68 -5.93
N GLY A 151 -8.69 -1.80 -6.47
CA GLY A 151 -9.53 -2.90 -6.94
C GLY A 151 -10.37 -3.49 -5.81
N LEU A 152 -9.79 -3.65 -4.62
CA LEU A 152 -10.50 -4.10 -3.43
C LEU A 152 -11.53 -3.08 -2.95
N SER A 153 -11.18 -1.79 -2.90
CA SER A 153 -12.14 -0.73 -2.56
C SER A 153 -13.33 -0.69 -3.54
N PHE A 154 -13.06 -0.85 -4.83
CA PHE A 154 -14.09 -0.84 -5.87
C PHE A 154 -14.97 -2.10 -5.81
N ALA A 155 -14.38 -3.28 -5.66
CA ALA A 155 -15.11 -4.54 -5.51
C ALA A 155 -16.01 -4.50 -4.28
N PHE A 156 -15.52 -3.97 -3.16
CA PHE A 156 -16.32 -3.77 -1.95
C PHE A 156 -17.53 -2.86 -2.23
N PHE A 157 -17.31 -1.72 -2.89
CA PHE A 157 -18.39 -0.79 -3.22
C PHE A 157 -19.48 -1.42 -4.11
N LEU A 158 -19.10 -2.27 -5.07
CA LEU A 158 -20.03 -2.91 -5.99
C LEU A 158 -20.79 -4.11 -5.39
N PHE A 159 -20.13 -4.91 -4.55
CA PHE A 159 -20.65 -6.20 -4.12
C PHE A 159 -21.12 -6.24 -2.66
N SER A 160 -20.82 -5.23 -1.85
CA SER A 160 -21.25 -5.21 -0.45
C SER A 160 -22.72 -4.79 -0.31
N LYS A 161 -23.49 -5.66 0.34
CA LYS A 161 -24.83 -5.34 0.87
C LYS A 161 -24.71 -4.35 2.04
N PRO A 162 -25.71 -3.48 2.30
CA PRO A 162 -25.60 -2.36 3.25
C PRO A 162 -25.41 -2.75 4.72
N GLU A 163 -25.54 -4.02 5.09
CA GLU A 163 -25.40 -4.47 6.49
C GLU A 163 -23.94 -4.79 6.83
N MET A 164 -23.28 -3.83 7.48
CA MET A 164 -21.93 -3.98 8.05
C MET A 164 -22.00 -4.64 9.43
N LYS A 165 -21.13 -5.62 9.68
CA LYS A 165 -20.98 -6.22 11.01
C LYS A 165 -19.88 -5.48 11.77
N PHE A 166 -20.22 -4.99 12.96
CA PHE A 166 -19.34 -4.20 13.84
C PHE A 166 -18.83 -5.03 15.01
#